data_AF-A0A418FR40-F1
#
_entry.id   AF-A0A418FR40-F1
#
_cell.length_a   1.000
_cell.length_b   1.000
_cell.length_c   1.000
_cell.angle_alpha   90.00
_cell.angle_beta   90.00
_cell.angle_gamma   90.00
#
_symmetry.space_group_name_H-M   'P 1'
#
loop_
_entity.id
_entity.type
_entity.pdbx_description
1 polymer ?
#
loop_
_entity_poly.entity_id
_entity_poly.type
_entity_poly.pdbx_seq_one_letter_code
_entity_poly.pdbx_strand_id
1 'polypeptide(L)'
;MNSAANVTHSTLRVLKEELTRGKLVLDDMAGQGLTSPVAWGPLFAPSDFFVRYDHYIHVRVAPSSDERSSAAGDAAQVGFVASRLRKLVDALQLTHHVLTVHPFPSYFGAPDHAFFVGFELATSQTGVGMAAGIVAPVLTTCRRQCFPTAAPKLPVIEPSTSSAAHILYM
;
A
#
# COMPACT_ATOMS: atom_id res chain seq x y z
N MET A 1 25.92 6.32 -10.86
CA MET A 1 24.99 5.76 -9.84
C MET A 1 23.63 5.59 -10.50
N ASN A 2 22.91 4.49 -10.26
CA ASN A 2 21.56 4.32 -10.80
C ASN A 2 20.53 4.94 -9.84
N SER A 3 19.88 6.04 -10.26
CA SER A 3 18.87 6.75 -9.43
C SER A 3 17.55 5.98 -9.28
N ALA A 4 17.28 5.01 -10.14
CA ALA A 4 16.08 4.18 -10.15
C ALA A 4 16.34 2.76 -9.62
N ALA A 5 17.35 2.58 -8.75
CA ALA A 5 17.75 1.26 -8.24
C ALA A 5 16.66 0.56 -7.40
N ASN A 6 15.63 1.29 -6.93
CA ASN A 6 14.52 0.75 -6.15
C ASN A 6 13.33 0.28 -7.00
N VAL A 7 13.40 0.42 -8.33
CA VAL A 7 12.31 -0.04 -9.23
C VAL A 7 12.32 -1.56 -9.31
N THR A 8 11.24 -2.18 -8.85
CA THR A 8 10.98 -3.63 -8.98
C THR A 8 10.21 -3.93 -10.27
N HIS A 9 10.16 -5.21 -10.69
CA HIS A 9 9.37 -5.61 -11.86
C HIS A 9 7.90 -5.17 -11.78
N SER A 10 7.25 -5.27 -10.61
CA SER A 10 5.88 -4.81 -10.42
C SER A 10 5.73 -3.29 -10.56
N THR A 11 6.62 -2.50 -9.93
CA THR A 11 6.57 -1.04 -10.07
C THR A 11 6.92 -0.57 -11.48
N LEU A 12 7.79 -1.29 -12.20
CA LEU A 12 8.09 -1.03 -13.61
C LEU A 12 6.87 -1.27 -14.51
N ARG A 13 6.08 -2.32 -14.24
CA ARG A 13 4.81 -2.58 -14.93
C ARG A 13 3.86 -1.39 -14.75
N VAL A 14 3.63 -0.96 -13.51
CA VAL A 14 2.78 0.20 -13.19
C VAL A 14 3.27 1.46 -13.89
N LEU A 15 4.58 1.74 -13.87
CA LEU A 15 5.15 2.90 -14.56
C LEU A 15 4.88 2.87 -16.07
N LYS A 16 5.02 1.71 -16.71
CA LYS A 16 4.71 1.56 -18.13
C LYS A 16 3.24 1.79 -18.41
N GLU A 17 2.35 1.25 -17.59
CA GLU A 17 0.90 1.44 -17.71
C GLU A 17 0.50 2.91 -17.57
N GLU A 18 1.04 3.62 -16.58
CA GLU A 18 0.77 5.05 -16.39
C GLU A 18 1.34 5.92 -17.53
N LEU A 19 2.51 5.56 -18.07
CA LEU A 19 3.06 6.23 -19.25
C LEU A 19 2.20 5.99 -20.51
N THR A 20 1.70 4.76 -20.69
CA THR A 20 0.77 4.44 -21.78
C THR A 20 -0.54 5.19 -21.62
N ARG A 21 -1.12 5.23 -20.41
CA ARG A 21 -2.34 6.01 -20.10
C ARG A 21 -2.12 7.49 -20.40
N GLY A 22 -1.02 8.06 -19.93
CA GLY A 22 -0.65 9.46 -20.17
C GLY A 22 -0.52 9.77 -21.66
N LYS A 23 0.10 8.88 -22.44
CA LYS A 23 0.17 9.01 -23.90
C LYS A 23 -1.22 9.06 -24.54
N LEU A 24 -2.12 8.14 -24.20
CA LEU A 24 -3.47 8.09 -24.76
C LEU A 24 -4.27 9.36 -24.46
N VAL A 25 -4.16 9.85 -23.21
CA VAL A 25 -4.79 11.11 -22.79
C VAL A 25 -4.25 12.28 -23.60
N LEU A 26 -2.92 12.37 -23.77
CA LEU A 26 -2.29 13.44 -24.54
C LEU A 26 -2.64 13.39 -26.03
N ASP A 27 -2.73 12.21 -26.64
CA ASP A 27 -3.13 12.04 -28.04
C ASP A 27 -4.57 12.52 -28.27
N ASP A 28 -5.50 12.18 -27.37
CA ASP A 28 -6.89 12.63 -27.42
C ASP A 28 -6.99 14.17 -27.25
N MET A 29 -6.29 14.71 -26.25
CA MET A 29 -6.22 16.15 -26.02
C MET A 29 -5.65 16.92 -27.22
N ALA A 30 -4.63 16.38 -27.89
CA ALA A 30 -4.06 16.97 -29.08
C ALA A 30 -5.07 17.02 -30.24
N GLY A 31 -5.90 15.97 -30.39
CA GLY A 31 -6.98 15.93 -31.38
C GLY A 31 -8.10 16.96 -31.13
N GLN A 32 -8.32 17.35 -29.88
CA GLN A 32 -9.36 18.31 -29.48
C GLN A 32 -8.89 19.77 -29.48
N GLY A 33 -7.58 20.01 -29.68
CA GLY A 33 -6.96 21.33 -29.60
C GLY A 33 -6.76 21.77 -28.14
N LEU A 34 -5.50 21.93 -27.73
CA LEU A 34 -5.07 22.32 -26.38
C LEU A 34 -5.41 23.79 -26.05
N THR A 35 -6.69 24.13 -26.07
CA THR A 35 -7.20 25.50 -26.10
C THR A 35 -7.51 26.07 -24.72
N SER A 36 -7.53 25.24 -23.67
CA SER A 36 -7.88 25.66 -22.31
C SER A 36 -7.12 24.87 -21.23
N PRO A 37 -6.76 25.50 -20.09
CA PRO A 37 -6.23 24.81 -18.91
C PRO A 37 -7.10 23.63 -18.42
N VAL A 38 -8.41 23.69 -18.64
CA VAL A 38 -9.35 22.62 -18.24
C VAL A 38 -9.07 21.32 -19.00
N ALA A 39 -8.54 21.40 -20.22
CA ALA A 39 -8.20 20.23 -21.04
C ALA A 39 -7.13 19.34 -20.37
N TRP A 40 -6.35 19.87 -19.43
CA TRP A 40 -5.32 19.11 -18.69
C TRP A 40 -5.88 18.28 -17.53
N GLY A 41 -7.15 18.48 -17.15
CA GLY A 41 -7.79 17.79 -16.03
C GLY A 41 -7.64 16.26 -16.09
N PRO A 42 -7.92 15.58 -17.23
CA PRO A 42 -7.79 14.13 -17.35
C PRO A 42 -6.38 13.58 -17.10
N LEU A 43 -5.33 14.35 -17.41
CA LEU A 43 -3.94 13.93 -17.17
C LEU A 43 -3.64 13.83 -15.67
N PHE A 44 -4.22 14.75 -14.88
CA PHE A 44 -4.06 14.85 -13.43
C PHE A 44 -5.24 14.25 -12.64
N ALA A 45 -6.08 13.45 -13.29
CA ALA A 45 -7.13 12.73 -12.60
C ALA A 45 -6.53 11.85 -11.48
N PRO A 46 -7.17 11.74 -10.30
CA PRO A 46 -6.70 10.89 -9.23
C PRO A 46 -6.50 9.44 -9.68
N SER A 47 -5.52 8.75 -9.09
CA SER A 47 -5.28 7.34 -9.35
C SER A 47 -6.45 6.49 -8.88
N ASP A 48 -6.76 5.46 -9.66
CA ASP A 48 -7.72 4.38 -9.38
C ASP A 48 -7.16 3.30 -8.43
N PHE A 49 -6.04 3.57 -7.74
CA PHE A 49 -5.31 2.57 -6.93
C PHE A 49 -6.21 1.72 -6.02
N PHE A 50 -7.20 2.32 -5.35
CA PHE A 50 -8.08 1.64 -4.38
C PHE A 50 -9.22 0.83 -5.00
N VAL A 51 -9.42 0.94 -6.32
CA VAL A 51 -10.39 0.14 -7.07
C VAL A 51 -9.73 -0.76 -8.12
N ARG A 52 -8.41 -0.65 -8.28
CA ARG A 52 -7.63 -1.40 -9.28
C ARG A 52 -7.41 -2.87 -8.89
N TYR A 53 -7.39 -3.20 -7.61
CA TYR A 53 -7.02 -4.53 -7.11
C TYR A 53 -8.14 -5.16 -6.29
N ASP A 54 -8.26 -6.49 -6.35
CA ASP A 54 -9.20 -7.23 -5.50
C ASP A 54 -8.69 -7.40 -4.06
N HIS A 55 -7.39 -7.25 -3.85
CA HIS A 55 -6.74 -7.50 -2.56
C HIS A 55 -5.76 -6.40 -2.19
N TYR A 56 -5.82 -5.99 -0.91
CA TYR A 56 -4.95 -4.98 -0.33
C TYR A 56 -4.39 -5.46 1.02
N ILE A 57 -3.13 -5.09 1.27
CA ILE A 57 -2.52 -5.17 2.59
C ILE A 57 -2.58 -3.76 3.20
N HIS A 58 -3.19 -3.68 4.38
CA HIS A 58 -3.26 -2.48 5.20
C HIS A 58 -2.25 -2.59 6.34
N VAL A 59 -1.24 -1.71 6.35
CA VAL A 59 -0.25 -1.63 7.42
C VAL A 59 -0.58 -0.41 8.28
N ARG A 60 -1.17 -0.66 9.44
CA ARG A 60 -1.45 0.37 10.44
C ARG A 60 -0.26 0.57 11.36
N VAL A 61 0.06 1.84 11.61
CA VAL A 61 1.05 2.28 12.58
C VAL A 61 0.28 2.96 13.70
N ALA A 62 0.24 2.31 14.88
CA ALA A 62 -0.42 2.87 16.04
C ALA A 62 0.29 4.16 16.47
N PRO A 63 -0.45 5.20 16.90
CA PRO A 63 0.15 6.39 17.47
C PRO A 63 0.94 6.03 18.72
N SER A 64 2.00 6.80 18.99
CA SER A 64 2.80 6.59 20.20
C SER A 64 1.96 6.91 21.45
N SER A 65 1.99 5.99 22.43
CA SER A 65 1.24 6.15 23.69
C SER A 65 1.87 7.15 24.67
N ASP A 66 3.09 7.61 24.37
CA ASP A 66 3.82 8.52 25.22
C ASP A 66 3.40 9.96 24.89
N GLU A 67 2.58 10.58 25.74
CA GLU A 67 2.15 11.99 25.61
C GLU A 67 3.33 12.99 25.54
N ARG A 68 4.52 12.57 25.97
CA ARG A 68 5.76 13.35 25.93
C ARG A 68 6.47 13.30 24.56
N SER A 69 5.99 12.42 23.68
CA SER A 69 6.42 12.22 22.29
C SER A 69 5.31 12.71 21.37
N SER A 70 5.39 14.01 21.09
CA SER A 70 4.61 14.76 20.11
C SER A 70 4.61 14.15 18.70
N ALA A 71 3.97 14.81 17.73
CA ALA A 71 4.00 14.50 16.29
C ALA A 71 5.38 14.05 15.72
N ALA A 72 6.49 14.42 16.36
CA ALA A 72 7.83 13.94 16.04
C ALA A 72 8.06 12.43 16.33
N GLY A 73 7.49 11.89 17.41
CA GLY A 73 7.55 10.46 17.75
C GLY A 73 6.78 9.62 16.73
N ASP A 74 5.57 10.06 16.39
CA ASP A 74 4.77 9.41 15.35
C ASP A 74 5.47 9.47 13.98
N ALA A 75 6.04 10.61 13.61
CA ALA A 75 6.81 10.75 12.36
C ALA A 75 8.02 9.81 12.29
N ALA A 76 8.73 9.60 13.41
CA ALA A 76 9.85 8.66 13.47
C ALA A 76 9.38 7.20 13.29
N GLN A 77 8.26 6.82 13.91
CA GLN A 77 7.67 5.49 13.76
C GLN A 77 7.15 5.25 12.33
N VAL A 78 6.49 6.24 11.75
CA VAL A 78 6.04 6.23 10.34
C VAL A 78 7.23 6.10 9.39
N GLY A 79 8.29 6.89 9.57
CA GLY A 79 9.51 6.80 8.75
C GLY A 79 10.24 5.47 8.90
N PHE A 80 10.24 4.90 10.12
CA PHE A 80 10.79 3.58 10.38
C PHE A 80 10.01 2.48 9.62
N VAL A 81 8.68 2.53 9.65
CA VAL A 81 7.80 1.60 8.91
C VAL A 81 7.98 1.78 7.40
N ALA A 82 7.95 3.03 6.91
CA ALA A 82 8.10 3.36 5.49
C ALA A 82 9.41 2.82 4.89
N SER A 83 10.54 2.95 5.62
CA SER A 83 11.84 2.45 5.15
C SER A 83 11.94 0.92 5.06
N ARG A 84 11.01 0.18 5.68
CA ARG A 84 10.94 -1.29 5.70
C ARG A 84 9.83 -1.84 4.82
N LEU A 85 8.87 -1.01 4.39
CA LEU A 85 7.79 -1.41 3.50
C LEU A 85 8.32 -2.05 2.21
N ARG A 86 9.45 -1.57 1.69
CA ARG A 86 10.10 -2.17 0.52
C ARG A 86 10.49 -3.63 0.74
N LYS A 87 11.00 -4.00 1.93
CA LYS A 87 11.34 -5.41 2.23
C LYS A 87 10.11 -6.30 2.19
N LEU A 88 8.96 -5.79 2.65
CA LEU A 88 7.68 -6.48 2.55
C LEU A 88 7.26 -6.65 1.08
N VAL A 89 7.33 -5.58 0.28
CA VAL A 89 7.03 -5.62 -1.16
C VAL A 89 7.92 -6.64 -1.88
N ASP A 90 9.22 -6.62 -1.61
CA ASP A 90 10.19 -7.55 -2.19
C ASP A 90 9.84 -9.01 -1.82
N ALA A 91 9.49 -9.27 -0.56
CA ALA A 91 9.10 -10.62 -0.11
C ALA A 91 7.79 -11.10 -0.74
N LEU A 92 6.78 -10.23 -0.83
CA LEU A 92 5.50 -10.55 -1.48
C LEU A 92 5.70 -10.85 -2.96
N GLN A 93 6.56 -10.09 -3.64
CA GLN A 93 6.83 -10.28 -5.05
C GLN A 93 7.53 -11.61 -5.36
N LEU A 94 8.25 -12.18 -4.39
CA LEU A 94 8.87 -13.52 -4.48
C LEU A 94 7.94 -14.65 -4.02
N THR A 95 6.75 -14.33 -3.53
CA THR A 95 5.81 -15.32 -3.02
C THR A 95 5.07 -15.99 -4.17
N HIS A 96 5.05 -17.32 -4.17
CA HIS A 96 4.34 -18.08 -5.19
C HIS A 96 2.86 -17.68 -5.24
N HIS A 97 2.29 -17.63 -6.44
CA HIS A 97 0.93 -17.15 -6.73
C HIS A 97 0.68 -15.65 -6.65
N VAL A 98 1.62 -14.84 -6.13
CA VAL A 98 1.53 -13.37 -6.23
C VAL A 98 2.04 -12.92 -7.58
N LEU A 99 1.17 -12.33 -8.40
CA LEU A 99 1.50 -11.88 -9.76
C LEU A 99 2.04 -10.45 -9.78
N THR A 100 1.39 -9.57 -9.03
CA THR A 100 1.73 -8.15 -8.95
C THR A 100 1.70 -7.69 -7.51
N VAL A 101 2.62 -6.80 -7.15
CA VAL A 101 2.61 -6.04 -5.89
C VAL A 101 2.80 -4.56 -6.20
N HIS A 102 1.86 -3.73 -5.79
CA HIS A 102 1.87 -2.29 -6.03
C HIS A 102 1.78 -1.54 -4.69
N PRO A 103 2.90 -1.04 -4.14
CA PRO A 103 2.84 -0.17 -2.97
C PRO A 103 2.25 1.20 -3.35
N PHE A 104 1.32 1.70 -2.54
CA PHE A 104 0.85 3.08 -2.69
C PHE A 104 2.02 4.04 -2.41
N PRO A 105 2.26 5.07 -3.24
CA PRO A 105 3.45 5.91 -3.15
C PRO A 105 3.47 6.83 -1.92
N SER A 106 2.34 6.95 -1.21
CA SER A 106 2.20 7.78 -0.01
C SER A 106 1.61 6.96 1.15
N TYR A 107 1.28 7.64 2.23
CA TYR A 107 0.60 7.08 3.39
C TYR A 107 -0.49 8.05 3.85
N PHE A 108 -1.44 7.55 4.63
CA PHE A 108 -2.49 8.36 5.25
C PHE A 108 -2.05 8.75 6.66
N GLY A 109 -2.20 10.02 7.00
CA GLY A 109 -1.84 10.59 8.29
C GLY A 109 -2.93 10.43 9.36
N ALA A 110 -2.72 11.09 10.51
CA ALA A 110 -3.58 11.03 11.70
C ALA A 110 -5.11 11.04 11.40
N PRO A 111 -5.93 10.31 12.17
CA PRO A 111 -5.62 9.75 13.49
C PRO A 111 -4.84 8.43 13.48
N ASP A 112 -4.95 7.64 12.42
CA ASP A 112 -4.24 6.37 12.25
C ASP A 112 -3.30 6.45 11.04
N HIS A 113 -2.00 6.29 11.28
CA HIS A 113 -1.02 6.25 10.20
C HIS A 113 -1.14 4.93 9.42
N ALA A 114 -1.40 5.00 8.11
CA ALA A 114 -1.70 3.82 7.30
C ALA A 114 -0.95 3.79 5.96
N PHE A 115 -0.37 2.63 5.65
CA PHE A 115 0.20 2.32 4.34
C PHE A 115 -0.63 1.24 3.65
N PHE A 116 -0.68 1.30 2.31
CA PHE A 116 -1.43 0.37 1.50
C PHE A 116 -0.55 -0.28 0.43
N VAL A 117 -0.74 -1.57 0.22
CA VAL A 117 -0.10 -2.33 -0.85
C VAL A 117 -1.17 -3.16 -1.55
N GLY A 118 -1.48 -2.84 -2.80
CA GLY A 118 -2.36 -3.64 -3.65
C GLY A 118 -1.61 -4.83 -4.21
N PHE A 119 -2.27 -5.98 -4.36
CA PHE A 119 -1.66 -7.15 -4.98
C PHE A 119 -2.67 -8.01 -5.75
N GLU A 120 -2.16 -8.76 -6.71
CA GLU A 120 -2.94 -9.66 -7.55
C GLU A 120 -2.45 -11.09 -7.34
N LEU A 121 -3.38 -12.03 -7.32
CA LEU A 121 -3.10 -13.46 -7.23
C LEU A 121 -3.40 -14.16 -8.54
N ALA A 122 -2.74 -15.30 -8.78
CA ALA A 122 -3.09 -16.18 -9.89
C ALA A 122 -4.56 -16.66 -9.76
N THR A 123 -5.27 -16.64 -10.89
CA THR A 123 -6.74 -16.82 -11.02
C THR A 123 -7.30 -18.12 -10.42
N SER A 124 -6.47 -19.12 -10.14
CA SER A 124 -6.90 -20.36 -9.48
C SER A 124 -7.10 -20.24 -7.96
N GLN A 125 -6.85 -19.07 -7.35
CA GLN A 125 -6.81 -18.89 -5.88
C GLN A 125 -7.47 -17.58 -5.37
N THR A 126 -8.55 -17.10 -6.02
CA THR A 126 -9.20 -15.80 -5.73
C THR A 126 -10.14 -15.76 -4.53
N GLY A 127 -10.27 -16.84 -3.75
CA GLY A 127 -11.04 -16.79 -2.50
C GLY A 127 -10.32 -15.98 -1.42
N VAL A 128 -11.02 -15.09 -0.71
CA VAL A 128 -10.44 -14.23 0.36
C VAL A 128 -9.67 -15.05 1.41
N GLY A 129 -10.15 -16.25 1.76
CA GLY A 129 -9.45 -17.17 2.67
C GLY A 129 -8.13 -17.73 2.12
N MET A 130 -8.03 -17.91 0.80
CA MET A 130 -6.80 -18.37 0.13
C MET A 130 -5.77 -17.25 0.07
N ALA A 131 -6.21 -16.02 -0.26
CA ALA A 131 -5.34 -14.86 -0.30
C ALA A 131 -4.64 -14.62 1.03
N ALA A 132 -5.40 -14.64 2.13
CA ALA A 132 -4.85 -14.51 3.48
C ALA A 132 -3.83 -15.62 3.81
N GLY A 133 -4.11 -16.87 3.42
CA GLY A 133 -3.21 -18.00 3.62
C GLY A 133 -1.86 -17.86 2.91
N ILE A 134 -1.86 -17.28 1.70
CA ILE A 134 -0.64 -17.06 0.90
C ILE A 134 0.24 -15.98 1.52
N VAL A 135 -0.35 -14.85 1.95
CA VAL A 135 0.43 -13.69 2.42
C VAL A 135 0.73 -13.73 3.92
N ALA A 136 -0.05 -14.44 4.73
CA ALA A 136 0.12 -14.48 6.19
C ALA A 136 1.54 -14.91 6.66
N PRO A 137 2.20 -15.91 6.06
CA PRO A 137 3.58 -16.27 6.43
C PRO A 137 4.58 -15.14 6.18
N VAL A 138 4.42 -14.44 5.05
CA VAL A 138 5.26 -13.29 4.67
C VAL A 138 5.06 -12.15 5.66
N LEU A 139 3.80 -11.80 5.94
CA LEU A 139 3.45 -10.75 6.90
C LEU A 139 3.99 -11.06 8.30
N THR A 140 3.87 -12.31 8.75
CA THR A 140 4.38 -12.75 10.05
C THR A 140 5.90 -12.63 10.14
N THR A 141 6.60 -13.02 9.07
CA THR A 141 8.07 -12.94 8.99
C THR A 141 8.53 -11.48 8.95
N CYS A 142 7.92 -10.66 8.09
CA CYS A 142 8.19 -9.24 8.03
C CYS A 142 7.90 -8.55 9.36
N ARG A 143 6.82 -8.91 10.05
CA ARG A 143 6.51 -8.37 11.38
C ARG A 143 7.65 -8.63 12.36
N ARG A 144 8.15 -9.87 12.43
CA ARG A 144 9.23 -10.26 13.34
C ARG A 144 10.57 -9.59 12.99
N GLN A 145 10.91 -9.52 11.72
CA GLN A 145 12.22 -9.01 11.26
C GLN A 145 12.29 -7.49 11.19
N CYS A 146 11.20 -6.85 10.78
CA CYS A 146 11.15 -5.40 10.58
C CYS A 146 10.70 -4.68 11.85
N PHE A 147 9.94 -5.34 12.73
CA PHE A 147 9.39 -4.78 13.96
C PHE A 147 9.65 -5.71 15.17
N PRO A 148 10.92 -6.01 15.52
CA PRO A 148 11.22 -6.82 16.68
C PRO A 148 10.72 -6.12 17.95
N THR A 149 9.87 -6.80 18.70
CA THR A 149 9.31 -6.35 19.99
C THR A 149 10.42 -6.17 21.03
N ALA A 150 11.02 -4.99 21.08
CA ALA A 150 11.81 -4.50 22.20
C ALA A 150 11.62 -2.97 22.21
N ALA A 151 10.89 -2.32 23.12
CA ALA A 151 10.27 -2.64 24.41
C ALA A 151 9.21 -1.53 24.74
N PRO A 152 8.62 -1.41 25.95
CA PRO A 152 7.87 -2.36 26.79
C PRO A 152 6.38 -1.97 26.96
N LYS A 153 5.60 -2.90 27.54
CA LYS A 153 4.18 -2.85 27.94
C LYS A 153 3.14 -3.09 26.83
N LEU A 154 2.79 -4.36 26.66
CA LEU A 154 1.46 -4.76 26.16
C LEU A 154 0.36 -4.16 27.07
N PRO A 155 -0.74 -3.67 26.50
CA PRO A 155 -2.06 -3.83 27.09
C PRO A 155 -2.81 -4.97 26.40
N VAL A 156 -3.25 -5.89 27.26
CA VAL A 156 -4.43 -6.78 27.20
C VAL A 156 -5.10 -6.97 25.83
N ILE A 157 -5.08 -8.21 25.34
CA ILE A 157 -5.99 -8.70 24.30
C ILE A 157 -7.20 -9.29 25.04
N GLU A 158 -8.32 -8.56 25.07
CA GLU A 158 -9.62 -9.17 25.33
C GLU A 158 -10.26 -9.61 24.01
N PRO A 159 -10.90 -10.80 23.97
CA PRO A 159 -11.78 -11.15 22.86
C PRO A 159 -13.10 -10.41 23.05
N SER A 160 -13.31 -9.30 22.36
CA SER A 160 -14.63 -8.66 22.33
C SER A 160 -15.60 -9.57 21.58
N THR A 161 -16.40 -10.31 22.35
CA THR A 161 -17.66 -10.86 21.88
C THR A 161 -18.75 -9.83 22.10
N SER A 162 -19.59 -9.69 21.07
CA SER A 162 -20.87 -8.99 21.01
C SER A 162 -20.89 -7.50 20.57
N SER A 163 -21.23 -7.38 19.28
CA SER A 163 -22.36 -6.58 18.78
C SER A 163 -22.26 -5.05 18.79
N ALA A 164 -21.61 -4.51 17.76
CA ALA A 164 -22.18 -3.41 16.97
C ALA A 164 -21.48 -3.34 15.60
N ALA A 165 -22.22 -3.75 14.56
CA ALA A 165 -22.09 -3.41 13.14
C ALA A 165 -20.74 -2.90 12.60
N HIS A 166 -19.99 -3.75 11.87
CA HIS A 166 -19.06 -3.28 10.82
C HIS A 166 -18.97 -4.31 9.67
N ILE A 167 -19.89 -4.15 8.72
CA ILE A 167 -19.65 -4.43 7.29
C ILE A 167 -19.58 -3.05 6.64
N LEU A 168 -18.55 -2.81 5.83
CA LEU A 168 -18.57 -2.22 4.48
C LEU A 168 -17.09 -2.10 4.07
N TYR A 169 -16.56 -2.79 3.06
CA TYR A 169 -16.90 -2.63 1.64
C TYR A 169 -17.20 -1.18 1.29
N MET A 170 -16.15 -0.42 1.01
CA MET A 170 -16.05 0.44 -0.18
C MET A 170 -14.62 0.38 -0.70
#